data_AF-A0A1X3JH46-F1
#
_entry.id   AF-A0A1X3JH46-F1
#
_cell.length_a   1.000
_cell.length_b   1.000
_cell.length_c   1.000
_cell.angle_alpha   90.00
_cell.angle_beta   90.00
_cell.angle_gamma   90.00
#
_symmetry.space_group_name_H-M   'P 1'
#
loop_
_entity.id
_entity.type
_entity.pdbx_description
1 polymer ?
#
loop_
_entity_poly.entity_id
_entity_poly.type
_entity_poly.pdbx_seq_one_letter_code
_entity_poly.pdbx_strand_id
1 'polypeptide(L)' 'MLIGNAYSTTPVSKVRFTIAQVNNDTKVWADMWMETQMAMGQVQQMAITDNASKNTIQQRLDELKP' A
#
# COMPACT_ATOMS: atom_id res chain seq x y z
N MET A 1 -1.47 11.14 12.93
CA MET A 1 -0.46 11.17 11.85
C MET A 1 -0.66 12.44 11.06
N LEU A 2 0.23 13.43 11.21
CA LEU A 2 0.21 14.67 10.43
C LEU A 2 0.96 14.44 9.13
N ILE A 3 0.31 13.76 8.18
CA ILE A 3 0.67 13.89 6.77
C ILE A 3 -0.14 15.08 6.26
N GLY A 4 0.53 16.20 6.03
CA GLY A 4 -0.11 17.43 5.57
C GLY A 4 0.35 18.64 6.37
N ASN A 5 1.56 19.12 6.09
CA ASN A 5 1.81 20.54 6.26
C ASN A 5 1.23 21.27 5.04
N ALA A 6 0.93 22.57 5.16
CA ALA A 6 0.31 23.40 4.12
C ALA A 6 1.07 23.48 2.77
N TYR A 7 2.18 22.78 2.65
CA TYR A 7 3.10 22.75 1.50
C TYR A 7 3.22 21.36 0.85
N SER A 8 2.46 20.37 1.31
CA SER A 8 2.48 19.00 0.79
C SER A 8 1.33 18.78 -0.21
N THR A 9 1.58 18.07 -1.30
CA THR A 9 0.50 17.65 -2.22
C THR A 9 -0.47 16.71 -1.51
N THR A 10 -1.66 16.50 -2.07
CA THR A 10 -2.59 15.49 -1.56
C THR A 10 -1.89 14.12 -1.50
N PRO A 11 -1.91 13.42 -0.34
CA PRO A 11 -1.30 12.11 -0.23
C PRO A 11 -2.01 11.11 -1.15
N VAL A 12 -1.21 10.31 -1.88
CA VAL A 12 -1.71 9.27 -2.79
C VAL A 12 -1.45 7.91 -2.15
N SER A 13 -2.52 7.15 -1.92
CA SER A 13 -2.43 5.75 -1.48
C SER A 13 -2.14 4.84 -2.66
N LYS A 14 -1.11 4.01 -2.54
CA LYS A 14 -0.73 3.01 -3.55
C LYS A 14 -0.82 1.61 -2.96
N VAL A 15 -1.34 0.69 -3.77
CA VAL A 15 -1.40 -0.74 -3.47
C VAL A 15 -0.71 -1.48 -4.61
N ARG A 16 0.23 -2.37 -4.28
CA ARG A 16 0.88 -3.25 -5.25
C ARG A 16 0.55 -4.69 -4.90
N PHE A 17 -0.07 -5.39 -5.85
CA PHE A 17 -0.24 -6.83 -5.79
C PHE A 17 0.94 -7.51 -6.46
N THR A 18 1.61 -8.39 -5.75
CA THR A 18 2.69 -9.21 -6.29
C THR A 18 2.25 -10.66 -6.29
N ILE A 19 2.29 -11.27 -7.46
CA ILE A 19 1.97 -12.67 -7.69
C ILE A 19 3.27 -13.36 -8.06
N ALA A 20 3.67 -14.37 -7.29
CA ALA A 20 4.84 -15.17 -7.58
C ALA A 20 4.52 -16.66 -7.42
N GLN A 21 5.05 -17.46 -8.33
CA GLN A 21 5.04 -18.90 -8.15
C GLN A 21 6.17 -19.28 -7.20
N VAL A 22 5.81 -19.92 -6.09
CA VAL A 22 6.77 -20.38 -5.08
C VAL A 22 6.60 -21.89 -4.99
N ASN A 23 7.59 -22.63 -5.48
CA ASN A 23 7.50 -24.08 -5.68
C ASN A 23 6.35 -24.45 -6.65
N ASN A 24 5.38 -25.25 -6.19
CA ASN A 24 4.18 -25.64 -6.94
C ASN A 24 2.96 -24.77 -6.62
N ASP A 25 3.09 -23.78 -5.73
CA ASP A 25 1.98 -22.94 -5.28
C ASP A 25 2.08 -21.52 -5.83
N THR A 26 0.93 -20.88 -6.00
CA THR A 26 0.87 -19.45 -6.33
C THR A 26 0.74 -18.65 -5.05
N LYS A 27 1.74 -17.81 -4.75
CA LYS A 27 1.70 -16.89 -3.63
C LYS A 27 1.32 -15.50 -4.11
N VAL A 28 0.29 -14.93 -3.53
CA VAL A 28 -0.11 -13.54 -3.74
C VAL A 28 0.09 -12.77 -2.44
N TRP A 29 0.74 -11.61 -2.52
CA TRP A 29 0.79 -10.66 -1.41
C TRP A 29 0.58 -9.24 -1.91
N ALA A 30 0.26 -8.35 -0.97
CA ALA A 30 0.01 -6.95 -1.26
C ALA A 30 0.85 -6.04 -0.38
N ASP A 31 1.50 -5.06 -1.02
CA ASP A 31 2.25 -4.00 -0.37
C ASP A 31 1.45 -2.69 -0.46
N MET A 32 1.28 -2.02 0.66
CA MET A 32 0.53 -0.76 0.74
C MET A 32 1.38 0.35 1.32
N TRP A 33 1.36 1.50 0.66
CA TRP A 33 2.04 2.69 1.15
C TRP A 33 1.33 3.95 0.68
N MET A 34 1.52 5.03 1.43
CA MET A 34 1.12 6.37 1.04
C MET A 34 2.36 7.12 0.56
N GLU A 35 2.23 7.81 -0.56
CA GLU A 35 3.24 8.76 -1.03
C GLU A 35 2.71 10.18 -0.94
N THR A 36 3.56 11.09 -0.53
CA THR A 36 3.27 12.52 -0.52
C THR A 36 4.46 13.26 -1.09
N GLN A 37 4.21 14.23 -1.97
CA GLN A 37 5.27 15.14 -2.42
C GLN A 37 5.32 16.30 -1.44
N MET A 38 6.46 16.45 -0.77
CA MET A 38 6.77 17.58 0.09
C MET A 38 7.27 18.75 -0.76
N ALA A 39 7.29 19.95 -0.17
CA ALA A 39 7.98 21.09 -0.77
C ALA A 39 9.41 20.72 -1.18
N MET A 40 9.91 21.32 -2.26
CA MET A 40 11.22 21.02 -2.87
C MET A 40 11.32 19.64 -3.56
N GLY A 41 10.20 18.98 -3.86
CA GLY A 41 10.18 17.76 -4.67
C GLY A 41 10.62 16.49 -3.94
N GLN A 42 10.77 16.55 -2.61
CA GLN A 42 11.07 15.39 -1.79
C GLN A 42 9.84 14.48 -1.72
N VAL A 43 9.98 13.22 -2.12
CA VAL A 43 8.93 12.21 -1.98
C VAL A 43 9.06 11.56 -0.62
N GLN A 44 8.01 11.67 0.19
CA GLN A 44 7.90 10.93 1.44
C GLN A 44 6.99 9.73 1.24
N GLN A 45 7.54 8.54 1.50
CA GLN A 45 6.81 7.28 1.49
C GLN A 45 6.55 6.84 2.93
N MET A 46 5.30 6.48 3.23
CA MET A 46 4.91 5.92 4.52
C MET A 46 4.19 4.60 4.32
N ALA A 47 4.70 3.54 4.93
CA ALA A 47 4.05 2.23 4.88
C ALA A 47 2.70 2.28 5.61
N ILE A 48 1.66 1.70 5.00
CA ILE A 48 0.37 1.51 5.66
C ILE A 48 0.45 0.20 6.44
N THR A 49 0.62 0.30 7.76
CA THR A 49 0.84 -0.87 8.62
C THR A 49 -0.35 -1.21 9.52
N ASP A 50 -1.46 -0.49 9.41
CA ASP A 50 -2.62 -0.68 10.27
C ASP A 50 -3.34 -2.00 9.99
N ASN A 51 -3.88 -2.61 11.04
CA ASN A 51 -4.46 -3.95 10.95
C ASN A 51 -5.77 -3.97 10.14
N ALA A 52 -6.53 -2.87 10.13
CA ALA A 52 -7.80 -2.80 9.40
C ALA A 52 -7.57 -2.83 7.89
N SER A 53 -6.61 -2.04 7.39
CA SER A 53 -6.20 -2.03 5.99
C SER A 53 -5.62 -3.39 5.58
N LYS A 54 -4.75 -3.98 6.42
CA LYS A 54 -4.19 -5.31 6.15
C LYS A 54 -5.26 -6.38 6.01
N ASN A 55 -6.21 -6.42 6.96
CA ASN A 55 -7.30 -7.39 6.94
C ASN A 55 -8.23 -7.17 5.74
N THR A 56 -8.51 -5.91 5.40
CA THR A 56 -9.34 -5.58 4.23
C THR A 56 -8.70 -6.10 2.95
N ILE A 57 -7.39 -5.87 2.76
CA ILE A 57 -6.68 -6.33 1.57
C ILE A 57 -6.58 -7.86 1.55
N GLN A 58 -6.27 -8.49 2.69
CA GLN A 58 -6.28 -9.95 2.80
C GLN A 58 -7.64 -10.53 2.42
N GLN A 59 -8.73 -9.95 2.93
CA GLN A 59 -10.08 -10.38 2.58
C GLN A 59 -10.35 -10.25 1.07
N ARG A 60 -9.93 -9.15 0.42
CA ARG A 60 -10.07 -9.02 -1.03
C ARG A 60 -9.26 -10.05 -1.81
N LEU A 61 -8.07 -10.40 -1.33
CA LEU A 61 -7.27 -11.48 -1.90
C LEU A 61 -7.91 -12.85 -1.72
N ASP A 62 -8.54 -13.10 -0.57
CA ASP A 62 -9.25 -14.35 -0.29
C ASP A 62 -10.56 -14.47 -1.09
N GLU A 63 -11.21 -13.35 -1.41
CA GLU A 63 -12.39 -13.26 -2.28
C GLU A 63 -12.04 -13.44 -3.77
N LEU A 64 -10.79 -13.22 -4.16
CA LEU A 64 -10.26 -13.39 -5.52
C LEU A 64 -10.09 -14.87 -5.95
N LYS A 65 -10.79 -15.79 -5.30
CA LYS A 65 -10.78 -17.22 -5.68
C LYS A 65 -11.29 -17.38 -7.12
N PRO A 66 -10.61 -18.24 -7.91
CA PRO A 66 -10.99 -18.51 -9.30
C PRO A 66 -12.37 -19.14 -9.43
#